data_AF-M8C6Z3-F1
#
_entry.id   AF-M8C6Z3-F1
#
_cell.length_a   1.000
_cell.length_b   1.000
_cell.length_c   1.000
_cell.angle_alpha   90.00
_cell.angle_beta   90.00
_cell.angle_gamma   90.00
#
_symmetry.space_group_name_H-M   'P 1'
#
loop_
_entity.id
_entity.type
_entity.pdbx_description
1 polymer ?
#
loop_
_entity_poly.entity_id
_entity_poly.type
_entity_poly.pdbx_seq_one_letter_code
_entity_poly.pdbx_strand_id
1 'polypeptide(L)'
;MLSQGTPYAAYMVFKLADETYGLDSPADASVSVGGTDIARKVCIQPNPQRCYAEDVVLPRERADGWMELELGEFVYEGEEDGDVSFSLVEMKRLDGKNGLFMQGIEIRRNTCFKTPMYHLVSDI
;
A
#
# COMPACT_ATOMS: atom_id res chain seq x y z
N MET A 1 -1.38 21.24 2.25
CA MET A 1 -1.94 20.61 3.47
C MET A 1 -3.09 19.69 3.10
N LEU A 2 -3.18 18.53 3.74
CA LEU A 2 -4.31 17.61 3.60
C LEU A 2 -5.53 18.17 4.34
N SER A 3 -6.73 17.92 3.81
CA SER A 3 -7.98 18.28 4.50
C SER A 3 -8.29 17.33 5.66
N GLN A 4 -8.65 17.91 6.80
CA GLN A 4 -9.04 17.19 8.02
C GLN A 4 -10.27 16.30 7.78
N GLY A 5 -10.34 15.17 8.47
CA GLY A 5 -11.46 14.22 8.41
C GLY A 5 -11.65 13.57 7.04
N THR A 6 -10.69 13.74 6.13
CA THR A 6 -10.76 13.19 4.77
C THR A 6 -9.90 11.94 4.69
N PRO A 7 -10.43 10.81 4.19
CA PRO A 7 -9.63 9.64 3.87
C PRO A 7 -8.70 9.89 2.69
N TYR A 8 -7.46 9.47 2.84
CA TYR A 8 -6.42 9.45 1.82
C TYR A 8 -5.91 8.04 1.62
N ALA A 9 -5.47 7.74 0.40
CA ALA A 9 -4.71 6.55 0.08
C ALA A 9 -3.31 6.96 -0.40
N ALA A 10 -2.30 6.21 0.01
CA ALA A 10 -0.93 6.38 -0.45
C ALA A 10 -0.57 5.30 -1.47
N TYR A 11 -0.03 5.74 -2.59
CA TYR A 11 0.41 4.88 -3.68
C TYR A 11 1.91 5.02 -3.89
N MET A 12 2.60 3.89 -3.96
CA MET A 12 3.95 3.85 -4.51
C MET A 12 3.85 3.79 -6.04
N VAL A 13 4.55 4.69 -6.73
CA VAL A 13 4.60 4.73 -8.19
C VAL A 13 6.00 4.35 -8.66
N PHE A 14 6.08 3.33 -9.51
CA PHE A 14 7.35 2.70 -9.87
C PHE A 14 7.32 1.98 -11.23
N LYS A 15 8.50 1.58 -11.70
CA LYS A 15 8.70 0.67 -12.84
C LYS A 15 9.61 -0.46 -12.43
N LEU A 16 9.50 -1.57 -13.15
CA LEU A 16 10.42 -2.69 -13.09
C LEU A 16 11.30 -2.70 -14.34
N ALA A 17 12.57 -3.09 -14.19
CA ALA A 17 13.42 -3.43 -15.32
C ALA A 17 12.93 -4.73 -15.96
N ASP A 18 13.24 -4.91 -17.25
CA ASP A 18 13.02 -6.19 -17.91
C ASP A 18 13.76 -7.33 -17.18
N GLU A 19 14.96 -7.04 -16.66
CA GLU A 19 15.78 -7.95 -15.84
C GLU A 19 15.69 -7.62 -14.34
N THR A 20 14.49 -7.74 -13.78
CA THR A 20 14.24 -7.65 -12.33
C THR A 20 14.39 -9.01 -11.63
N TYR A 21 14.98 -9.02 -10.43
CA TYR A 21 15.03 -10.15 -9.51
C TYR A 21 14.83 -9.74 -8.04
N GLY A 22 14.32 -10.67 -7.25
CA GLY A 22 14.22 -10.52 -5.78
C GLY A 22 13.04 -9.67 -5.29
N LEU A 23 12.08 -9.31 -6.16
CA LEU A 23 10.93 -8.44 -5.83
C LEU A 23 9.56 -9.15 -5.85
N ASP A 24 9.57 -10.48 -5.99
CA ASP A 24 8.39 -11.32 -6.21
C ASP A 24 7.87 -11.99 -4.92
N SER A 25 8.42 -11.60 -3.77
CA SER A 25 7.94 -12.04 -2.46
C SER A 25 6.99 -11.01 -1.86
N PRO A 26 5.90 -11.44 -1.19
CA PRO A 26 5.02 -10.52 -0.48
C PRO A 26 5.77 -9.72 0.60
N ALA A 27 5.58 -8.42 0.59
CA ALA A 27 6.10 -7.45 1.54
C ALA A 27 5.02 -6.99 2.51
N ASP A 28 5.43 -6.55 3.70
CA ASP A 28 4.57 -5.82 4.62
C ASP A 28 4.59 -4.34 4.25
N ALA A 29 3.45 -3.81 3.83
CA ALA A 29 3.25 -2.38 3.72
C ALA A 29 2.53 -1.88 4.97
N SER A 30 2.97 -0.75 5.53
CA SER A 30 2.23 -0.08 6.59
C SER A 30 2.07 1.42 6.34
N VAL A 31 0.98 1.96 6.86
CA VAL A 31 0.78 3.40 7.04
C VAL A 31 0.57 3.67 8.52
N SER A 32 1.21 4.72 9.03
CA SER A 32 1.06 5.14 10.41
C SER A 32 0.71 6.61 10.52
N VAL A 33 -0.31 6.87 11.35
CA VAL A 33 -0.78 8.21 11.73
C VAL A 33 -1.00 8.20 13.23
N GLY A 34 -0.33 9.11 13.96
CA GLY A 34 -0.47 9.20 15.42
C GLY A 34 -0.13 7.89 16.16
N GLY A 35 0.77 7.06 15.61
CA GLY A 35 1.17 5.78 16.21
C GLY A 35 0.24 4.59 15.97
N THR A 36 -0.84 4.75 15.18
CA THR A 36 -1.67 3.62 14.74
C THR A 36 -1.13 3.06 13.43
N ASP A 37 -0.64 1.82 13.47
CA ASP A 37 -0.09 1.13 12.29
C ASP A 37 -1.17 0.27 11.61
N ILE A 38 -1.53 0.60 10.38
CA ILE A 38 -2.32 -0.27 9.52
C ILE A 38 -1.37 -1.00 8.59
N ALA A 39 -1.26 -2.32 8.73
CA ALA A 39 -0.41 -3.16 7.90
C ALA A 39 -1.22 -4.01 6.93
N ARG A 40 -0.66 -4.25 5.73
CA ARG A 40 -1.22 -5.15 4.71
C ARG A 40 -0.12 -5.87 3.96
N LYS A 41 -0.45 -7.01 3.36
CA LYS A 41 0.46 -7.70 2.45
C LYS A 41 0.34 -7.13 1.05
N VAL A 42 1.48 -6.86 0.42
CA VAL A 42 1.55 -6.35 -0.95
C VAL A 42 2.61 -7.10 -1.75
N CYS A 43 2.49 -7.14 -3.07
CA CYS A 43 3.58 -7.59 -3.95
C CYS A 43 4.05 -6.44 -4.84
N ILE A 44 5.36 -6.35 -5.09
CA ILE A 44 5.92 -5.35 -6.02
C ILE A 44 5.96 -5.93 -7.43
N GLN A 45 6.39 -7.19 -7.54
CA GLN A 45 6.34 -7.97 -8.77
C GLN A 45 5.31 -9.08 -8.61
N PRO A 46 4.17 -9.03 -9.34
CA PRO A 46 3.20 -10.11 -9.33
C PRO A 46 3.86 -11.43 -9.76
N ASN A 47 3.90 -12.39 -8.86
CA ASN A 47 4.26 -13.76 -9.18
C ASN A 47 3.15 -14.66 -8.65
N PRO A 48 2.35 -15.29 -9.53
CA PRO A 48 1.28 -16.19 -9.11
C PRO A 48 1.79 -17.18 -8.06
N GLN A 49 2.97 -17.77 -8.26
CA GLN A 49 3.55 -18.81 -7.40
C GLN A 49 3.79 -18.39 -5.94
N ARG A 50 3.89 -17.08 -5.69
CA ARG A 50 4.30 -16.51 -4.41
C ARG A 50 3.26 -15.54 -3.82
N CYS A 51 2.38 -15.00 -4.65
CA CYS A 51 1.35 -14.01 -4.30
C CYS A 51 -0.07 -14.62 -4.43
N TYR A 52 -0.32 -15.80 -3.87
CA TYR A 52 -1.62 -16.51 -3.95
C TYR A 52 -2.64 -16.16 -2.86
N ALA A 53 -2.31 -15.31 -1.90
CA ALA A 53 -3.26 -14.98 -0.84
C ALA A 53 -4.27 -13.93 -1.35
N GLU A 54 -5.56 -14.19 -1.11
CA GLU A 54 -6.67 -13.29 -1.49
C GLU A 54 -6.49 -11.87 -0.93
N ASP A 55 -5.77 -11.74 0.19
CA ASP A 55 -5.52 -10.48 0.89
C ASP A 55 -4.26 -9.72 0.43
N VAL A 56 -3.58 -10.16 -0.63
CA VAL A 56 -2.39 -9.49 -1.14
C VAL A 56 -2.76 -8.43 -2.17
N VAL A 57 -2.38 -7.19 -1.90
CA VAL A 57 -2.55 -6.10 -2.87
C VAL A 57 -1.49 -6.21 -3.96
N LEU A 58 -1.94 -6.23 -5.21
CA LEU A 58 -1.09 -6.26 -6.39
C LEU A 58 -1.01 -4.86 -7.02
N PRO A 59 0.12 -4.53 -7.69
CA PRO A 59 0.28 -3.27 -8.39
C PRO A 59 -0.57 -3.28 -9.65
N ARG A 60 -1.02 -2.10 -10.06
CA ARG A 60 -1.78 -1.87 -11.28
C ARG A 60 -0.96 -1.04 -12.25
N GLU A 61 -0.98 -1.42 -13.52
CA GLU A 61 -0.40 -0.61 -14.58
C GLU A 61 -1.30 0.59 -14.90
N ARG A 62 -0.70 1.77 -15.01
CA ARG A 62 -1.35 3.02 -15.40
C ARG A 62 -1.28 3.20 -16.92
N ALA A 63 -2.10 4.12 -17.43
CA ALA A 63 -2.09 4.47 -18.86
C ALA A 63 -0.76 5.07 -19.37
N ASP A 64 0.07 5.59 -18.46
CA ASP A 64 1.41 6.13 -18.76
C ASP A 64 2.54 5.07 -18.68
N GLY A 65 2.17 3.81 -18.45
CA GLY A 65 3.08 2.67 -18.32
C GLY A 65 3.85 2.62 -17.00
N TRP A 66 3.52 3.46 -16.01
CA TRP A 66 4.00 3.29 -14.64
C TRP A 66 3.11 2.32 -13.87
N MET A 67 3.69 1.60 -12.92
CA MET A 67 2.94 0.80 -11.95
C MET A 67 2.57 1.68 -10.75
N GLU A 68 1.39 1.45 -10.18
CA GLU A 68 1.01 1.99 -8.88
C GLU A 68 0.58 0.87 -7.92
N LEU A 69 1.02 0.98 -6.67
CA LEU A 69 0.71 0.02 -5.61
C LEU A 69 0.19 0.76 -4.38
N GLU A 70 -1.01 0.40 -3.90
CA GLU A 70 -1.60 1.00 -2.71
C GLU A 70 -0.92 0.47 -1.45
N LEU A 71 -0.24 1.34 -0.71
CA LEU A 71 0.45 1.00 0.53
C LEU A 71 -0.50 1.01 1.74
N GLY A 72 -1.52 1.87 1.71
CA GLY A 72 -2.40 2.08 2.86
C GLY A 72 -3.40 3.20 2.65
N GLU A 73 -4.41 3.21 3.52
CA GLU A 73 -5.39 4.28 3.65
C GLU A 73 -5.26 4.90 5.05
N PHE A 74 -5.41 6.21 5.16
CA PHE A 74 -5.32 6.94 6.42
C PHE A 74 -6.25 8.15 6.44
N VAL A 75 -6.65 8.59 7.63
CA VAL A 75 -7.41 9.82 7.84
C VAL A 75 -6.54 10.80 8.61
N TYR A 76 -6.47 12.04 8.13
CA TYR A 76 -5.81 13.12 8.85
C TYR A 76 -6.82 13.82 9.75
N GLU A 77 -6.66 13.73 11.08
CA GLU A 77 -7.61 14.29 12.04
C GLU A 77 -7.27 15.70 12.53
N GLY A 78 -6.17 16.31 12.05
CA GLY A 78 -5.93 17.74 12.23
C GLY A 78 -5.50 18.18 13.64
N GLU A 79 -5.33 17.25 14.57
CA GLU A 79 -5.08 17.59 15.98
C GLU A 79 -3.58 17.72 16.34
N GLU A 80 -2.65 17.45 15.42
CA GLU A 80 -1.22 17.68 15.63
C GLU A 80 -0.49 17.82 14.28
N ASP A 81 0.71 18.43 14.27
CA ASP A 81 1.68 18.39 13.16
C ASP A 81 2.28 16.98 13.06
N GLY A 82 1.40 16.00 12.91
CA GLY A 82 1.72 14.58 12.94
C GLY A 82 2.24 14.14 11.59
N ASP A 83 3.44 13.60 11.58
CA ASP A 83 4.01 12.93 10.41
C ASP A 83 3.15 11.71 10.05
N VAL A 84 2.88 11.57 8.74
CA VAL A 84 2.35 10.32 8.18
C VAL A 84 3.53 9.53 7.69
N SER A 85 3.78 8.36 8.29
CA SER A 85 4.85 7.48 7.83
C SER A 85 4.29 6.33 7.00
N PHE A 86 5.05 5.94 5.99
CA PHE A 86 4.76 4.78 5.16
C PHE A 86 5.97 3.86 5.17
N SER A 87 5.75 2.57 5.31
CA SER A 87 6.83 1.59 5.22
C SER A 87 6.48 0.47 4.25
N LEU A 88 7.51 -0.08 3.61
CA LEU A 88 7.42 -1.26 2.77
C LEU A 88 8.61 -2.14 3.07
N VAL A 89 8.38 -3.28 3.71
CA VAL A 89 9.42 -4.12 4.28
C VAL A 89 9.27 -5.55 3.79
N GLU A 90 10.31 -6.06 3.16
CA GLU A 90 10.43 -7.47 2.78
C GLU A 90 11.76 -8.01 3.31
N MET A 91 11.70 -8.91 4.30
CA MET A 91 12.87 -9.51 4.97
C MET A 91 12.96 -11.03 4.81
N LYS A 92 12.06 -11.66 4.04
CA LYS A 92 12.01 -13.11 3.92
C LYS A 92 13.10 -13.65 3.00
N ARG A 93 13.51 -12.88 2.00
CA ARG A 93 14.61 -13.27 1.11
C ARG A 93 15.80 -12.33 1.25
N LEU A 94 16.96 -12.92 1.58
CA LEU A 94 18.22 -12.22 1.84
C LEU A 94 19.11 -12.13 0.59
N ASP A 95 18.61 -12.56 -0.58
CA ASP A 95 19.26 -12.32 -1.86
C ASP A 95 19.17 -10.83 -2.24
N GLY A 96 20.08 -10.42 -3.13
CA GLY A 96 20.04 -9.07 -3.67
C GLY A 96 18.69 -8.79 -4.34
N LYS A 97 18.36 -7.51 -4.47
CA LYS A 97 17.17 -7.05 -5.19
C LYS A 97 17.62 -6.03 -6.23
N ASN A 98 17.05 -6.07 -7.42
CA ASN A 98 17.39 -5.11 -8.47
C ASN A 98 16.17 -4.71 -9.30
N GLY A 99 16.39 -3.72 -10.18
CA GLY A 99 15.44 -3.36 -11.22
C GLY A 99 14.20 -2.63 -10.74
N LEU A 100 14.16 -2.13 -9.50
CA LEU A 100 13.10 -1.24 -9.02
C LEU A 100 13.45 0.22 -9.31
N PHE A 101 12.65 0.88 -10.14
CA PHE A 101 12.74 2.32 -10.38
C PHE A 101 11.57 3.01 -9.70
N MET A 102 11.84 3.74 -8.62
CA MET A 102 10.80 4.46 -7.88
C MET A 102 10.67 5.89 -8.43
N GLN A 103 9.44 6.27 -8.80
CA GLN A 103 9.13 7.67 -9.12
C GLN A 103 8.83 8.47 -7.86
N GLY A 104 8.09 7.88 -6.92
CA GLY A 104 7.77 8.49 -5.64
C GLY A 104 6.50 7.93 -5.00
N ILE A 105 6.01 8.65 -4.00
CA ILE A 105 4.75 8.38 -3.32
C ILE A 105 3.71 9.43 -3.74
N GLU A 106 2.53 8.97 -4.11
CA GLU A 106 1.38 9.82 -4.39
C GLU A 106 0.31 9.65 -3.31
N ILE A 107 -0.08 10.76 -2.68
CA ILE A 107 -1.18 10.79 -1.71
C ILE A 107 -2.42 11.33 -2.42
N ARG A 108 -3.49 10.53 -2.46
CA ARG A 108 -4.73 10.86 -3.18
C ARG A 108 -5.92 10.78 -2.23
N ARG A 109 -6.89 11.69 -2.39
CA ARG A 109 -8.16 11.59 -1.67
C ARG A 109 -8.88 10.32 -2.09
N ASN A 110 -9.35 9.56 -1.12
CA ASN A 110 -10.09 8.35 -1.37
C ASN A 110 -11.57 8.57 -1.05
N THR A 111 -12.36 8.97 -2.05
CA THR A 111 -13.79 9.27 -1.85
C THR A 111 -14.66 8.02 -1.68
N CYS A 112 -14.07 6.83 -1.69
CA CYS A 112 -14.82 5.59 -1.51
C CYS A 112 -14.96 5.28 -0.01
N PHE A 113 -16.15 5.52 0.54
CA PHE A 113 -16.50 5.06 1.89
C PHE A 113 -16.56 3.52 1.85
N LYS A 114 -15.49 2.84 2.26
CA LYS A 114 -15.57 1.41 2.60
C LYS A 114 -16.46 1.31 3.84
N THR A 115 -17.73 0.96 3.64
CA THR A 115 -18.67 0.78 4.75
C THR A 115 -18.09 -0.29 5.67
N PRO A 116 -17.94 -0.06 6.99
CA PRO A 116 -17.65 -1.16 7.88
C PRO A 116 -18.83 -2.12 7.78
N MET A 117 -18.57 -3.35 7.35
CA MET A 117 -19.59 -4.40 7.36
C MET A 117 -19.81 -4.78 8.82
N TYR A 118 -20.63 -4.02 9.55
CA TYR A 118 -21.17 -4.50 10.81
C TYR A 118 -22.09 -5.67 10.47
N HIS A 119 -21.68 -6.88 10.81
CA HIS A 119 -22.60 -7.99 10.97
C HIS A 119 -23.68 -7.55 11.95
N LEU A 120 -24.90 -7.35 11.45
CA LEU A 120 -26.10 -7.34 12.27
C LEU A 120 -26.20 -8.73 12.92
N VAL A 121 -25.67 -8.86 14.13
CA VAL A 121 -26.21 -9.86 15.05
C VAL A 121 -27.60 -9.37 15.41
N SER A 122 -28.59 -9.90 14.72
CA SER A 122 -29.98 -9.77 15.11
C SER A 122 -30.16 -10.51 16.43
N ASP A 123 -30.32 -9.76 17.51
CA ASP A 123 -30.95 -10.23 18.74
C ASP A 123 -32.40 -10.64 18.42
N ILE A 124 -32.68 -11.94 18.47
CA ILE A 124 -33.98 -12.51 18.89
C ILE A 124 -33.69 -13.77 19.70
#